data_AF-A0A6V8LTM0-F1
#
_entry.id   AF-A0A6V8LTM0-F1
#
_cell.length_a   1.000
_cell.length_b   1.000
_cell.length_c   1.000
_cell.angle_alpha   90.00
_cell.angle_beta   90.00
_cell.angle_gamma   90.00
#
_symmetry.space_group_name_H-M   'P 1'
#
loop_
_entity.id
_entity.type
_entity.pdbx_description
1 polymer ?
#
loop_
_entity_poly.entity_id
_entity_poly.type
_entity_poly.pdbx_seq_one_letter_code
_entity_poly.pdbx_strand_id
1 'polypeptide(L)'
;MLELFRKLYVSFDKYRKTYKDRYLAYLSIYVGIIGIGISLILFAFDTKSINAIFAFQNAAIVCCSIFIIIYLIRRHNIFTTQLHSLVKFSRFICNVNNSIINKKNSFRFKTNRDNDALYSNMKDIFKKVTDDLRIELLSYYESIGKNRDNDLSVAIRLICKRSDIQHFIDNCDNENNYPIKNFCVNPKADLVIATCWRDWYTFKELNRSKITIYDIDQNTPYWSIIKTQSPYSCIYRCNDIAATDASFLCQNENWRKHYNATLVAPIKYPPFYLKPGEIPHSNHLGFITVDSKNAGKYDLFDDEIAQNLLRFVAGEMLDTIIAYTKLSQTKTPVDFVGSLVSDIIETRAKQEGQDFEAQDNAS
;
A
#
# COMPACT_ATOMS: atom_id res chain seq x y z
N MET A 1 19.80 41.99 -13.06
CA MET A 1 18.35 41.78 -12.82
C MET A 1 17.74 40.79 -13.82
N LEU A 2 17.80 41.03 -15.13
CA LEU A 2 17.28 40.11 -16.17
C LEU A 2 17.82 38.67 -16.07
N GLU A 3 19.12 38.49 -15.85
CA GLU A 3 19.77 37.18 -15.64
C GLU A 3 19.19 36.42 -14.42
N LEU A 4 18.88 37.18 -13.35
CA LEU A 4 18.33 36.65 -12.11
C LEU A 4 16.88 36.19 -12.31
N PHE A 5 16.08 37.00 -13.01
CA PHE A 5 14.71 36.66 -13.39
C PHE A 5 14.64 35.43 -14.30
N ARG A 6 15.58 35.30 -15.25
CA ARG A 6 15.67 34.13 -16.13
C ARG A 6 16.02 32.86 -15.35
N LYS A 7 16.99 32.91 -14.42
CA LYS A 7 17.33 31.78 -13.55
C LYS A 7 16.18 31.42 -12.60
N LEU A 8 15.47 32.41 -12.07
CA LEU A 8 14.26 32.22 -11.27
C LEU A 8 13.14 31.57 -12.08
N TYR A 9 12.88 32.02 -13.31
CA TYR A 9 11.83 31.46 -14.18
C TYR A 9 12.10 30.00 -14.59
N VAL A 10 13.34 29.66 -14.93
CA VAL A 10 13.73 28.27 -15.27
C VAL A 10 13.59 27.35 -14.06
N SER A 11 14.00 27.81 -12.88
CA SER A 11 13.74 27.10 -11.62
C SER A 11 12.24 27.00 -11.34
N PHE A 12 11.47 28.06 -11.60
CA PHE A 12 10.03 28.13 -11.38
C PHE A 12 9.25 27.10 -12.22
N ASP A 13 9.54 26.97 -13.52
CA ASP A 13 8.89 25.96 -14.38
C ASP A 13 9.28 24.52 -13.99
N LYS A 14 10.53 24.32 -13.56
CA LYS A 14 11.01 23.03 -13.06
C LYS A 14 10.31 22.64 -11.74
N TYR A 15 10.16 23.57 -10.80
CA TYR A 15 9.51 23.30 -9.50
C TYR A 15 7.99 23.15 -9.62
N ARG A 16 7.34 23.84 -10.57
CA ARG A 16 5.89 23.70 -10.86
C ARG A 16 5.51 22.25 -11.19
N LYS A 17 6.37 21.51 -11.89
CA LYS A 17 6.12 20.13 -12.32
C LYS A 17 6.46 19.08 -11.26
N THR A 18 7.46 19.32 -10.43
CA THR A 18 8.00 18.28 -9.52
C THR A 18 7.57 18.45 -8.05
N TYR A 19 7.35 19.68 -7.57
CA TYR A 19 7.06 19.94 -6.16
C TYR A 19 5.99 21.03 -6.00
N LYS A 20 4.70 20.65 -6.14
CA LYS A 20 3.53 21.55 -6.00
C LYS A 20 3.56 22.40 -4.72
N ASP A 21 4.13 21.89 -3.64
CA ASP A 21 4.20 22.60 -2.36
C ASP A 21 5.29 23.68 -2.33
N ARG A 22 6.44 23.46 -2.99
CA ARG A 22 7.50 24.47 -3.07
C ARG A 22 7.12 25.57 -4.06
N TYR A 23 6.32 25.22 -5.07
CA TYR A 23 5.78 26.15 -6.05
C TYR A 23 5.01 27.32 -5.41
N LEU A 24 4.14 27.07 -4.42
CA LEU A 24 3.38 28.14 -3.76
C LEU A 24 4.28 29.12 -2.98
N ALA A 25 5.32 28.61 -2.32
CA ALA A 25 6.31 29.43 -1.62
C ALA A 25 7.19 30.24 -2.60
N TYR A 26 7.55 29.67 -3.74
CA TYR A 26 8.28 30.41 -4.77
C TYR A 26 7.40 31.45 -5.47
N LEU A 27 6.12 31.15 -5.70
CA LEU A 27 5.15 32.10 -6.25
C LEU A 27 4.97 33.30 -5.32
N SER A 28 4.90 33.09 -4.00
CA SER A 28 4.80 34.20 -3.05
C SER A 28 6.05 35.06 -3.00
N ILE A 29 7.24 34.45 -3.07
CA ILE A 29 8.50 35.19 -3.18
C ILE A 29 8.52 36.01 -4.47
N TYR A 30 8.03 35.43 -5.57
CA TYR A 30 7.95 36.10 -6.88
C TYR A 30 7.00 37.29 -6.87
N VAL A 31 5.81 37.13 -6.30
CA VAL A 31 4.83 38.22 -6.10
C VAL A 31 5.41 39.32 -5.21
N GLY A 32 6.15 38.95 -4.15
CA GLY A 32 6.85 39.90 -3.28
C GLY A 32 7.91 40.72 -4.02
N ILE A 33 8.76 40.07 -4.82
CA ILE A 33 9.81 40.74 -5.62
C ILE A 33 9.18 41.69 -6.65
N ILE A 34 8.13 41.25 -7.35
CA ILE A 34 7.40 42.10 -8.30
C ILE A 34 6.77 43.29 -7.58
N GLY A 35 6.16 43.07 -6.41
CA GLY A 35 5.60 44.13 -5.59
C GLY A 35 6.65 45.20 -5.27
N ILE A 36 7.81 44.79 -4.74
CA ILE A 36 8.93 45.69 -4.43
C ILE A 36 9.37 46.48 -5.67
N GLY A 37 9.50 45.80 -6.82
CA GLY A 37 9.87 46.44 -8.09
C GLY A 37 8.86 47.51 -8.52
N ILE A 38 7.56 47.21 -8.39
CA ILE A 38 6.48 48.16 -8.70
C ILE A 38 6.51 49.35 -7.73
N SER A 39 6.79 49.15 -6.43
CA SER A 39 6.93 50.27 -5.48
C SER A 39 8.07 51.20 -5.86
N LEU A 40 9.22 50.65 -6.25
CA LEU A 40 10.39 51.43 -6.63
C LEU A 40 10.13 52.26 -7.88
N ILE A 41 9.38 51.71 -8.85
CA ILE A 41 8.96 52.44 -10.06
C ILE A 41 7.97 53.54 -9.69
N LEU A 42 6.96 53.24 -8.86
CA LEU A 42 5.92 54.21 -8.49
C LEU A 42 6.43 55.31 -7.56
N PHE A 43 7.46 55.05 -6.75
CA PHE A 43 8.17 56.05 -5.96
C PHE A 43 8.87 57.11 -6.84
N ALA A 44 9.18 56.79 -8.10
CA ALA A 44 9.74 57.73 -9.06
C ALA A 44 8.69 58.66 -9.71
N PHE A 45 7.39 58.43 -9.47
CA PHE A 45 6.29 59.24 -10.01
C PHE A 45 5.58 60.02 -8.89
N ASP A 46 4.96 61.16 -9.25
CA ASP A 46 4.54 62.24 -8.33
C ASP A 46 3.64 61.82 -7.15
N THR A 47 3.80 62.55 -6.05
CA THR A 47 3.68 62.14 -4.65
C THR A 47 2.27 62.02 -4.07
N LYS A 48 1.23 62.48 -4.76
CA LYS A 48 -0.12 62.61 -4.17
C LYS A 48 -0.88 61.28 -4.00
N SER A 49 -0.49 60.22 -4.71
CA SER A 49 -1.15 58.89 -4.66
C SER A 49 -0.30 57.82 -3.98
N ILE A 50 0.94 58.14 -3.61
CA ILE A 50 1.96 57.20 -3.15
C ILE A 50 1.50 56.42 -1.91
N ASN A 51 0.89 57.10 -0.94
CA ASN A 51 0.46 56.46 0.31
C ASN A 51 -0.61 55.39 0.11
N ALA A 52 -1.56 55.61 -0.82
CA ALA A 52 -2.63 54.64 -1.10
C ALA A 52 -2.09 53.39 -1.81
N ILE A 53 -1.13 53.57 -2.72
CA ILE A 53 -0.46 52.48 -3.44
C ILE A 53 0.36 51.62 -2.47
N PHE A 54 1.15 52.25 -1.59
CA PHE A 54 1.89 51.52 -0.56
C PHE A 54 0.98 50.78 0.41
N ALA A 55 -0.15 51.39 0.80
CA ALA A 55 -1.14 50.74 1.65
C ALA A 55 -1.74 49.49 0.99
N PHE A 56 -2.14 49.58 -0.29
CA PHE A 56 -2.69 48.44 -1.02
C PHE A 56 -1.67 47.32 -1.21
N GLN A 57 -0.44 47.66 -1.56
CA GLN A 57 0.62 46.66 -1.74
C GLN A 57 0.97 45.95 -0.43
N ASN A 58 1.13 46.70 0.67
CA ASN A 58 1.39 46.10 1.98
C ASN A 58 0.22 45.22 2.41
N ALA A 59 -1.03 45.62 2.16
CA ALA A 59 -2.20 44.79 2.41
C ALA A 59 -2.17 43.49 1.58
N ALA A 60 -1.81 43.55 0.29
CA ALA A 60 -1.68 42.37 -0.56
C ALA A 60 -0.58 41.40 -0.07
N ILE A 61 0.59 41.93 0.32
CA ILE A 61 1.69 41.14 0.88
C ILE A 61 1.26 40.45 2.19
N VAL A 62 0.58 41.18 3.07
CA VAL A 62 0.05 40.65 4.33
C VAL A 62 -0.98 39.54 4.05
N CYS A 63 -1.94 39.77 3.14
CA CYS A 63 -2.93 38.77 2.75
C CYS A 63 -2.28 37.49 2.17
N CYS A 64 -1.31 37.63 1.27
CA CYS A 64 -0.56 36.49 0.72
C CYS A 64 0.20 35.75 1.84
N SER A 65 0.83 36.48 2.75
CA SER A 65 1.57 35.90 3.89
C SER A 65 0.64 35.12 4.83
N ILE A 66 -0.54 35.68 5.15
CA ILE A 66 -1.57 35.00 5.94
C ILE A 66 -2.03 33.71 5.24
N PHE A 67 -2.28 33.76 3.94
CA PHE A 67 -2.71 32.58 3.18
C PHE A 67 -1.65 31.45 3.21
N ILE A 68 -0.37 31.82 3.10
CA ILE A 68 0.76 30.87 3.22
C ILE A 68 0.84 30.30 4.63
N ILE A 69 0.71 31.13 5.66
CA ILE A 69 0.73 30.69 7.06
C ILE A 69 -0.42 29.71 7.32
N ILE A 70 -1.64 30.02 6.89
CA ILE A 70 -2.81 29.12 7.01
C ILE A 70 -2.54 27.78 6.29
N TYR A 71 -1.99 27.83 5.08
CA TYR A 71 -1.62 26.63 4.33
C TYR A 71 -0.55 25.81 5.05
N LEU A 72 0.51 26.44 5.57
CA LEU A 72 1.56 25.79 6.33
C LEU A 72 1.04 25.18 7.64
N ILE A 73 0.12 25.85 8.34
CA ILE A 73 -0.54 25.31 9.54
C ILE A 73 -1.39 24.09 9.17
N ARG A 74 -2.22 24.17 8.12
CA ARG A 74 -3.02 23.01 7.66
C ARG A 74 -2.11 21.83 7.30
N ARG A 75 -1.00 22.10 6.61
CA ARG A 75 0.00 21.08 6.27
C ARG A 75 0.67 20.50 7.51
N HIS A 76 1.08 21.33 8.46
CA HIS A 76 1.69 20.89 9.71
C HIS A 76 0.70 20.01 10.49
N ASN A 77 -0.57 20.40 10.56
CA ASN A 77 -1.61 19.58 11.21
C ASN A 77 -1.79 18.24 10.51
N ILE A 78 -1.85 18.20 9.17
CA ILE A 78 -1.90 16.94 8.40
C ILE A 78 -0.67 16.08 8.71
N PHE A 79 0.54 16.65 8.69
CA PHE A 79 1.77 15.94 8.98
C PHE A 79 1.82 15.43 10.44
N THR A 80 1.38 16.22 11.41
CA THR A 80 1.34 15.84 12.83
C THR A 80 0.31 14.74 13.08
N THR A 81 -0.86 14.80 12.45
CA THR A 81 -1.84 13.71 12.48
C THR A 81 -1.28 12.43 11.86
N GLN A 82 -0.51 12.53 10.77
CA GLN A 82 0.16 11.40 10.12
C GLN A 82 1.30 10.83 10.96
N LEU A 83 2.14 11.68 11.56
CA LEU A 83 3.19 11.25 12.47
C LEU A 83 2.58 10.53 13.67
N HIS A 84 1.47 11.05 14.19
CA HIS A 84 0.74 10.41 15.28
C HIS A 84 0.14 9.06 14.86
N SER A 85 -0.40 8.95 13.64
CA SER A 85 -0.88 7.67 13.06
C SER A 85 0.26 6.67 12.88
N LEU A 86 1.38 7.07 12.27
CA LEU A 86 2.58 6.23 12.11
C LEU A 86 3.16 5.81 13.46
N VAL A 87 3.20 6.71 14.46
CA VAL A 87 3.63 6.38 15.82
C VAL A 87 2.63 5.44 16.49
N LYS A 88 1.32 5.61 16.29
CA LYS A 88 0.30 4.67 16.79
C LYS A 88 0.48 3.29 16.18
N PHE A 89 0.64 3.22 14.86
CA PHE A 89 0.81 1.98 14.13
C PHE A 89 2.15 1.30 14.49
N SER A 90 3.25 2.06 14.59
CA SER A 90 4.54 1.56 15.09
C SER A 90 4.44 1.04 16.54
N ARG A 91 3.80 1.79 17.46
CA ARG A 91 3.54 1.31 18.83
C ARG A 91 2.68 0.05 18.82
N PHE A 92 1.71 -0.03 17.92
CA PHE A 92 0.90 -1.23 17.76
C PHE A 92 1.75 -2.42 17.33
N ILE A 93 2.62 -2.28 16.33
CA ILE A 93 3.50 -3.37 15.92
C ILE A 93 4.50 -3.72 17.02
N CYS A 94 5.07 -2.74 17.72
CA CYS A 94 5.88 -2.99 18.92
C CYS A 94 5.10 -3.75 20.00
N ASN A 95 3.82 -3.43 20.22
CA ASN A 95 2.98 -4.15 21.18
C ASN A 95 2.65 -5.57 20.71
N VAL A 96 2.41 -5.77 19.41
CA VAL A 96 2.25 -7.11 18.81
C VAL A 96 3.54 -7.90 18.99
N ASN A 97 4.69 -7.36 18.61
CA ASN A 97 6.00 -7.98 18.80
C ASN A 97 6.29 -8.29 20.27
N ASN A 98 6.00 -7.37 21.19
CA ASN A 98 6.14 -7.60 22.63
C ASN A 98 5.18 -8.69 23.12
N SER A 99 3.94 -8.73 22.62
CA SER A 99 3.00 -9.81 22.95
C SER A 99 3.47 -11.17 22.43
N ILE A 100 4.11 -11.20 21.26
CA ILE A 100 4.72 -12.40 20.67
C ILE A 100 5.94 -12.85 21.48
N ILE A 101 6.82 -11.92 21.87
CA ILE A 101 7.98 -12.20 22.73
C ILE A 101 7.52 -12.72 24.10
N ASN A 102 6.50 -12.10 24.69
CA ASN A 102 5.95 -12.54 25.97
C ASN A 102 5.28 -13.92 25.84
N LYS A 103 4.57 -14.18 24.73
CA LYS A 103 4.04 -15.51 24.40
C LYS A 103 5.16 -16.53 24.14
N LYS A 104 6.31 -16.14 23.59
CA LYS A 104 7.48 -17.03 23.42
C LYS A 104 7.98 -17.58 24.75
N ASN A 105 7.88 -16.81 25.82
CA ASN A 105 8.21 -17.27 27.18
C ASN A 105 7.18 -18.29 27.72
N SER A 106 5.93 -18.25 27.26
CA SER A 106 4.91 -19.26 27.60
C SER A 106 4.88 -20.46 26.64
N PHE A 107 5.31 -20.31 25.38
CA PHE A 107 5.33 -21.35 24.34
C PHE A 107 6.53 -22.30 24.42
N ARG A 108 7.29 -22.30 25.51
CA ARG A 108 8.39 -23.25 25.72
C ARG A 108 7.91 -24.69 26.01
N PHE A 109 6.63 -25.00 25.81
CA PHE A 109 6.03 -26.30 26.12
C PHE A 109 4.97 -26.73 25.07
N LYS A 110 5.26 -27.86 24.38
CA LYS A 110 4.39 -28.77 23.58
C LYS A 110 4.25 -28.55 22.05
N THR A 111 5.25 -29.05 21.35
CA THR A 111 5.54 -29.02 19.90
C THR A 111 4.53 -29.55 18.87
N ASN A 112 3.27 -29.90 19.19
CA ASN A 112 2.28 -30.28 18.14
C ASN A 112 0.93 -29.55 18.21
N ARG A 113 0.55 -28.94 19.35
CA ARG A 113 -0.65 -28.08 19.45
C ARG A 113 -0.35 -26.60 19.12
N ASP A 114 0.92 -26.27 18.92
CA ASP A 114 1.39 -24.89 18.85
C ASP A 114 1.27 -24.28 17.44
N ASN A 115 1.26 -25.11 16.39
CA ASN A 115 1.18 -24.62 15.01
C ASN A 115 -0.19 -23.98 14.75
N ASP A 116 -1.30 -24.62 15.12
CA ASP A 116 -2.65 -24.06 15.00
C ASP A 116 -2.79 -22.70 15.70
N ALA A 117 -2.18 -22.57 16.88
CA ALA A 117 -2.17 -21.31 17.63
C ALA A 117 -1.33 -20.24 16.93
N LEU A 118 -0.16 -20.59 16.38
CA LEU A 118 0.67 -19.67 15.59
C LEU A 118 -0.10 -19.17 14.36
N TYR A 119 -0.78 -20.07 13.64
CA TYR A 119 -1.60 -19.72 12.48
C TYR A 119 -2.78 -18.83 12.84
N SER A 120 -3.52 -19.15 13.91
CA SER A 120 -4.59 -18.29 14.39
C SER A 120 -4.08 -16.88 14.72
N ASN A 121 -2.91 -16.77 15.37
CA ASN A 121 -2.33 -15.46 15.65
C ASN A 121 -1.94 -14.73 14.35
N MET A 122 -1.34 -15.41 13.37
CA MET A 122 -0.99 -14.80 12.08
C MET A 122 -2.23 -14.33 11.32
N LYS A 123 -3.31 -15.10 11.35
CA LYS A 123 -4.62 -14.72 10.80
C LYS A 123 -5.13 -13.44 11.44
N ASP A 124 -5.08 -13.33 12.76
CA ASP A 124 -5.51 -12.14 13.49
C ASP A 124 -4.63 -10.92 13.15
N ILE A 125 -3.32 -11.13 12.99
CA ILE A 125 -2.39 -10.09 12.54
C ILE A 125 -2.73 -9.64 11.12
N PHE A 126 -2.93 -10.56 10.18
CA PHE A 126 -3.29 -10.24 8.80
C PHE A 126 -4.58 -9.44 8.74
N LYS A 127 -5.61 -9.87 9.47
CA LYS A 127 -6.88 -9.16 9.59
C LYS A 127 -6.68 -7.74 10.08
N LYS A 128 -5.99 -7.59 11.20
CA LYS A 128 -5.79 -6.28 11.79
C LYS A 128 -4.97 -5.37 10.88
N VAL A 129 -3.91 -5.88 10.27
CA VAL A 129 -3.07 -5.12 9.33
C VAL A 129 -3.88 -4.65 8.12
N THR A 130 -4.69 -5.52 7.50
CA THR A 130 -5.50 -5.12 6.35
C THR A 130 -6.59 -4.10 6.72
N ASP A 131 -7.24 -4.28 7.86
CA ASP A 131 -8.33 -3.42 8.32
C ASP A 131 -7.81 -2.03 8.72
N ASP A 132 -6.75 -1.99 9.55
CA ASP A 132 -6.15 -0.74 10.01
C ASP A 132 -5.54 0.04 8.84
N LEU A 133 -4.80 -0.63 7.94
CA LEU A 133 -4.24 0.02 6.75
C LEU A 133 -5.33 0.62 5.85
N ARG A 134 -6.46 -0.09 5.69
CA ARG A 134 -7.59 0.44 4.93
C ARG A 134 -8.15 1.72 5.57
N ILE A 135 -8.38 1.70 6.88
CA ILE A 135 -8.91 2.86 7.63
C ILE A 135 -7.95 4.05 7.51
N GLU A 136 -6.65 3.83 7.70
CA GLU A 136 -5.64 4.87 7.63
C GLU A 136 -5.54 5.47 6.22
N LEU A 137 -5.60 4.65 5.16
CA LEU A 137 -5.60 5.14 3.79
C LEU A 137 -6.88 5.91 3.44
N LEU A 138 -8.05 5.47 3.89
CA LEU A 138 -9.31 6.19 3.70
C LEU A 138 -9.26 7.57 4.37
N SER A 139 -8.87 7.61 5.65
CA SER A 139 -8.68 8.84 6.43
C SER A 139 -7.68 9.79 5.76
N TYR A 140 -6.57 9.23 5.27
CA TYR A 140 -5.58 10.00 4.52
C TYR A 140 -6.16 10.62 3.25
N TYR A 141 -6.85 9.85 2.40
CA TYR A 141 -7.43 10.38 1.17
C TYR A 141 -8.53 11.41 1.42
N GLU A 142 -9.34 11.22 2.46
CA GLU A 142 -10.32 12.22 2.90
C GLU A 142 -9.64 13.53 3.30
N SER A 143 -8.52 13.46 4.05
CA SER A 143 -7.78 14.64 4.50
C SER A 143 -7.22 15.51 3.37
N ILE A 144 -6.94 14.90 2.20
CA ILE A 144 -6.44 15.59 1.01
C ILE A 144 -7.55 15.90 -0.02
N GLY A 145 -8.82 15.78 0.38
CA GLY A 145 -9.98 16.09 -0.47
C GLY A 145 -10.26 15.05 -1.56
N LYS A 146 -9.67 13.86 -1.45
CA LYS A 146 -9.89 12.72 -2.35
C LYS A 146 -10.84 11.71 -1.69
N ASN A 147 -12.00 12.14 -1.16
CA ASN A 147 -12.92 11.24 -0.46
C ASN A 147 -13.20 9.96 -1.27
N ARG A 148 -13.09 8.80 -0.59
CA ARG A 148 -13.22 7.47 -1.18
C ARG A 148 -14.40 6.67 -0.62
N ASP A 149 -15.14 7.19 0.36
CA ASP A 149 -16.13 6.45 1.12
C ASP A 149 -15.57 5.09 1.60
N ASN A 150 -15.84 4.02 0.86
CA ASN A 150 -15.37 2.65 1.13
C ASN A 150 -14.65 2.00 -0.06
N ASP A 151 -14.20 2.80 -1.04
CA ASP A 151 -13.63 2.38 -2.33
C ASP A 151 -12.15 1.94 -2.25
N LEU A 152 -11.73 1.37 -1.11
CA LEU A 152 -10.42 0.74 -0.97
C LEU A 152 -10.58 -0.70 -0.52
N SER A 153 -9.81 -1.56 -1.17
CA SER A 153 -9.65 -2.97 -0.82
C SER A 153 -8.19 -3.23 -0.51
N VAL A 154 -7.90 -3.81 0.65
CA VAL A 154 -6.55 -4.14 1.09
C VAL A 154 -6.43 -5.65 1.23
N ALA A 155 -5.36 -6.21 0.70
CA ALA A 155 -5.16 -7.65 0.73
C ALA A 155 -3.69 -8.03 0.86
N ILE A 156 -3.46 -9.10 1.62
CA ILE A 156 -2.16 -9.76 1.78
C ILE A 156 -2.14 -10.95 0.85
N ARG A 157 -1.15 -10.96 -0.03
CA ARG A 157 -0.94 -12.02 -1.03
C ARG A 157 0.44 -12.61 -0.82
N LEU A 158 0.56 -13.92 -0.59
CA LEU A 158 1.84 -14.56 -0.31
C LEU A 158 2.32 -15.38 -1.50
N ILE A 159 3.64 -15.46 -1.67
CA ILE A 159 4.29 -16.28 -2.70
C ILE A 159 4.65 -17.63 -2.06
N CYS A 160 4.25 -18.72 -2.70
CA CYS A 160 4.62 -20.06 -2.29
C CYS A 160 5.01 -20.90 -3.51
N LYS A 161 5.65 -22.05 -3.28
CA LYS A 161 5.92 -22.99 -4.37
C LYS A 161 4.62 -23.65 -4.78
N ARG A 162 4.44 -23.85 -6.07
CA ARG A 162 3.29 -24.60 -6.59
C ARG A 162 3.17 -25.97 -5.95
N SER A 163 4.31 -26.66 -5.73
CA SER A 163 4.37 -27.97 -5.08
C SER A 163 3.70 -28.01 -3.71
N ASP A 164 3.78 -26.91 -2.95
CA ASP A 164 3.29 -26.85 -1.57
C ASP A 164 1.76 -26.87 -1.50
N ILE A 165 1.12 -26.38 -2.57
CA ILE A 165 -0.34 -26.27 -2.71
C ILE A 165 -0.91 -27.09 -3.86
N GLN A 166 -0.11 -27.96 -4.48
CA GLN A 166 -0.48 -28.71 -5.69
C GLN A 166 -1.72 -29.57 -5.46
N HIS A 167 -1.81 -30.25 -4.31
CA HIS A 167 -2.97 -31.06 -3.96
C HIS A 167 -4.26 -30.23 -3.84
N PHE A 168 -4.19 -28.95 -3.46
CA PHE A 168 -5.35 -28.07 -3.46
C PHE A 168 -5.72 -27.64 -4.88
N ILE A 169 -4.73 -27.30 -5.70
CA ILE A 169 -4.91 -26.93 -7.12
C ILE A 169 -5.60 -28.07 -7.88
N ASP A 170 -5.15 -29.31 -7.69
CA ASP A 170 -5.67 -30.49 -8.42
C ASP A 170 -7.09 -30.86 -7.99
N ASN A 171 -7.48 -30.54 -6.76
CA ASN A 171 -8.82 -30.80 -6.25
C ASN A 171 -9.83 -29.66 -6.51
N CYS A 172 -9.38 -28.51 -7.04
CA CYS A 172 -10.27 -27.37 -7.33
C CYS A 172 -11.27 -27.62 -8.46
N ASP A 173 -10.95 -28.51 -9.41
CA ASP A 173 -11.77 -28.70 -10.62
C ASP A 173 -13.04 -29.55 -10.39
N ASN A 174 -13.19 -30.16 -9.20
CA ASN A 174 -14.21 -31.18 -8.98
C ASN A 174 -15.53 -30.68 -8.35
N GLU A 175 -15.60 -29.51 -7.70
CA GLU A 175 -16.85 -29.05 -7.06
C GLU A 175 -17.00 -27.52 -7.01
N ASN A 176 -18.22 -27.01 -7.30
CA ASN A 176 -18.60 -25.60 -7.19
C ASN A 176 -18.42 -24.98 -5.78
N ASN A 177 -18.10 -25.81 -4.77
CA ASN A 177 -18.04 -25.47 -3.36
C ASN A 177 -16.62 -25.40 -2.77
N TYR A 178 -15.57 -25.50 -3.57
CA TYR A 178 -14.21 -25.37 -3.04
C TYR A 178 -13.89 -23.89 -2.70
N PRO A 179 -13.21 -23.60 -1.56
CA PRO A 179 -12.90 -22.24 -1.09
C PRO A 179 -11.85 -21.51 -1.96
N ILE A 180 -11.32 -22.21 -2.95
CA ILE A 180 -10.28 -21.72 -3.83
C ILE A 180 -10.90 -21.38 -5.17
N LYS A 181 -10.71 -20.15 -5.60
CA LYS A 181 -10.87 -19.78 -7.01
C LYS A 181 -9.51 -19.91 -7.67
N ASN A 182 -9.29 -21.05 -8.31
CA ASN A 182 -8.07 -21.29 -9.07
C ASN A 182 -8.24 -20.69 -10.47
N PHE A 183 -7.41 -19.70 -10.80
CA PHE A 183 -7.32 -19.24 -12.17
C PHE A 183 -6.22 -20.07 -12.84
N CYS A 184 -6.56 -20.84 -13.89
CA CYS A 184 -5.69 -21.74 -14.66
C CYS A 184 -4.17 -21.50 -14.49
N VAL A 185 -3.60 -22.00 -13.39
CA VAL A 185 -2.18 -21.78 -13.08
C VAL A 185 -1.37 -22.63 -14.05
N ASN A 186 -0.42 -22.01 -14.76
CA ASN A 186 0.45 -22.70 -15.69
C ASN A 186 1.12 -23.92 -15.02
N PRO A 187 0.96 -25.15 -15.55
CA PRO A 187 1.57 -26.36 -15.01
C PRO A 187 3.09 -26.26 -14.80
N LYS A 188 3.75 -25.36 -15.53
CA LYS A 188 5.19 -25.11 -15.47
C LYS A 188 5.60 -23.99 -14.50
N ALA A 189 4.66 -23.36 -13.81
CA ALA A 189 4.97 -22.31 -12.84
C ALA A 189 5.56 -22.91 -11.56
N ASP A 190 6.78 -22.55 -11.21
CA ASP A 190 7.44 -22.97 -9.97
C ASP A 190 6.85 -22.25 -8.74
N LEU A 191 6.48 -20.99 -8.92
CA LEU A 191 5.97 -20.11 -7.87
C LEU A 191 4.59 -19.56 -8.24
N VAL A 192 3.75 -19.41 -7.24
CA VAL A 192 2.38 -18.91 -7.36
C VAL A 192 2.09 -17.90 -6.27
N ILE A 193 1.10 -17.04 -6.50
CA ILE A 193 0.63 -16.07 -5.51
C ILE A 193 -0.75 -16.49 -5.00
N ALA A 194 -0.89 -16.64 -3.69
CA ALA A 194 -2.16 -16.89 -3.03
C ALA A 194 -2.67 -15.64 -2.32
N THR A 195 -3.96 -15.31 -2.49
CA THR A 195 -4.64 -14.28 -1.68
C THR A 195 -4.99 -14.85 -0.32
N CYS A 196 -4.14 -14.61 0.66
CA CYS A 196 -4.25 -15.18 2.01
C CYS A 196 -5.25 -14.44 2.89
N TRP A 197 -5.34 -13.12 2.73
CA TRP A 197 -6.24 -12.31 3.53
C TRP A 197 -6.73 -11.06 2.81
N ARG A 198 -7.92 -10.59 3.18
CA ARG A 198 -8.52 -9.33 2.71
C ARG A 198 -9.11 -8.56 3.90
N ASP A 199 -9.18 -7.25 3.76
CA ASP A 199 -9.90 -6.41 4.70
C ASP A 199 -11.37 -6.87 4.86
N TRP A 200 -11.91 -6.65 6.05
CA TRP A 200 -13.25 -7.10 6.45
C TRP A 200 -14.34 -6.61 5.51
N TYR A 201 -14.26 -5.36 5.03
CA TYR A 201 -15.27 -4.77 4.16
C TYR A 201 -15.28 -5.48 2.80
N THR A 202 -14.12 -5.67 2.17
CA THR A 202 -14.01 -6.44 0.93
C THR A 202 -14.45 -7.88 1.12
N PHE A 203 -14.08 -8.49 2.24
CA PHE A 203 -14.40 -9.88 2.54
C PHE A 203 -15.92 -10.09 2.70
N LYS A 204 -16.58 -9.29 3.55
CA LYS A 204 -18.01 -9.44 3.87
C LYS A 204 -18.93 -8.72 2.91
N GLU A 205 -18.76 -7.42 2.73
CA GLU A 205 -19.71 -6.57 2.01
C GLU A 205 -19.64 -6.78 0.49
N LEU A 206 -18.45 -7.09 -0.04
CA LEU A 206 -18.27 -7.36 -1.47
C LEU A 206 -18.29 -8.85 -1.83
N ASN A 207 -18.52 -9.73 -0.84
CA ASN A 207 -18.52 -11.18 -0.96
C ASN A 207 -17.29 -11.74 -1.72
N ARG A 208 -16.09 -11.30 -1.35
CA ARG A 208 -14.81 -11.71 -1.99
C ARG A 208 -13.96 -12.55 -1.05
N SER A 209 -14.59 -13.52 -0.43
CA SER A 209 -14.01 -14.36 0.62
C SER A 209 -13.10 -15.48 0.12
N LYS A 210 -13.18 -15.83 -1.17
CA LYS A 210 -12.44 -16.97 -1.74
C LYS A 210 -10.94 -16.70 -1.78
N ILE A 211 -10.17 -17.71 -1.37
CA ILE A 211 -8.73 -17.73 -1.59
C ILE A 211 -8.51 -17.82 -3.09
N THR A 212 -7.69 -16.93 -3.62
CA THR A 212 -7.46 -16.87 -5.05
C THR A 212 -6.00 -17.10 -5.34
N ILE A 213 -5.72 -18.07 -6.21
CA ILE A 213 -4.36 -18.43 -6.62
C ILE A 213 -4.12 -17.87 -8.01
N TYR A 214 -2.94 -17.28 -8.21
CA TYR A 214 -2.53 -16.64 -9.45
C TYR A 214 -1.16 -17.12 -9.91
N ASP A 215 -0.99 -17.15 -11.23
CA ASP A 215 0.33 -17.20 -11.84
C ASP A 215 0.97 -15.79 -11.78
N ILE A 216 2.21 -15.71 -11.31
CA ILE A 216 2.98 -14.47 -11.23
C ILE A 216 3.12 -13.84 -12.62
N ASP A 217 3.42 -14.64 -13.64
CA ASP A 217 3.71 -14.15 -14.99
C ASP A 217 2.47 -13.62 -15.71
N GLN A 218 1.27 -13.96 -15.23
CA GLN A 218 -0.02 -13.52 -15.78
C GLN A 218 -0.61 -12.31 -15.04
N ASN A 219 0.16 -11.67 -14.16
CA ASN A 219 -0.29 -10.54 -13.36
C ASN A 219 0.77 -9.43 -13.31
N THR A 220 0.61 -8.43 -14.18
CA THR A 220 1.55 -7.32 -14.38
C THR A 220 2.02 -6.64 -13.10
N PRO A 221 1.16 -6.34 -12.10
CA PRO A 221 1.62 -5.70 -10.86
C PRO A 221 2.68 -6.51 -10.13
N TYR A 222 2.54 -7.83 -10.07
CA TYR A 222 3.47 -8.70 -9.35
C TYR A 222 4.71 -9.01 -10.20
N TRP A 223 4.47 -9.35 -11.47
CA TRP A 223 5.52 -9.62 -12.44
C TRP A 223 6.51 -8.46 -12.58
N SER A 224 6.01 -7.23 -12.67
CA SER A 224 6.85 -6.04 -12.81
C SER A 224 7.77 -5.85 -11.60
N ILE A 225 7.26 -6.02 -10.38
CA ILE A 225 8.06 -5.93 -9.15
C ILE A 225 9.12 -7.04 -9.14
N ILE A 226 8.70 -8.27 -9.41
CA ILE A 226 9.55 -9.45 -9.35
C ILE A 226 10.68 -9.41 -10.38
N LYS A 227 10.40 -8.92 -11.60
CA LYS A 227 11.41 -8.78 -12.67
C LYS A 227 12.29 -7.56 -12.51
N THR A 228 11.84 -6.53 -11.78
CA THR A 228 12.65 -5.34 -11.54
C THR A 228 13.77 -5.68 -10.56
N GLN A 229 15.00 -5.79 -11.06
CA GLN A 229 16.21 -6.04 -10.25
C GLN A 229 16.63 -4.87 -9.35
N SER A 230 15.72 -3.92 -9.07
CA SER A 230 16.05 -2.75 -8.25
C SER A 230 16.36 -3.16 -6.81
N PRO A 231 17.48 -2.68 -6.23
CA PRO A 231 17.78 -2.86 -4.83
C PRO A 231 16.80 -2.10 -3.93
N TYR A 232 16.14 -1.05 -4.45
CA TYR A 232 15.11 -0.29 -3.74
C TYR A 232 13.75 -0.99 -3.86
N SER A 233 12.92 -0.90 -2.81
CA SER A 233 11.57 -1.47 -2.79
C SER A 233 10.71 -0.83 -3.89
N CYS A 234 10.68 -1.48 -5.05
CA CYS A 234 9.84 -1.06 -6.15
C CYS A 234 8.39 -1.32 -5.74
N ILE A 235 7.68 -0.22 -5.50
CA ILE A 235 6.23 -0.26 -5.44
C ILE A 235 5.75 -0.24 -6.88
N TYR A 236 4.78 -1.09 -7.19
CA TYR A 236 3.98 -0.93 -8.40
C TYR A 236 2.78 -0.04 -8.11
N ARG A 237 2.47 0.89 -9.01
CA ARG A 237 1.28 1.73 -8.93
C ARG A 237 0.65 1.91 -10.31
N CYS A 238 -0.66 1.93 -10.35
CA CYS A 238 -1.45 2.26 -11.53
C CYS A 238 -2.75 2.94 -11.08
N ASN A 239 -3.04 4.14 -11.58
CA ASN A 239 -4.25 4.91 -11.23
C ASN A 239 -5.42 4.68 -12.20
N ASP A 240 -5.14 4.16 -13.40
CA ASP A 240 -6.13 3.89 -14.43
C ASP A 240 -5.72 2.63 -15.23
N ILE A 241 -6.16 1.46 -14.76
CA ILE A 241 -5.91 0.16 -15.37
C ILE A 241 -6.60 0.07 -16.74
N ALA A 242 -7.76 0.70 -16.91
CA ALA A 242 -8.44 0.73 -18.20
C ALA A 242 -7.68 1.57 -19.24
N ALA A 243 -6.92 2.58 -18.80
CA ALA A 243 -6.09 3.39 -19.68
C ALA A 243 -4.71 2.77 -20.00
N THR A 244 -4.25 1.79 -19.23
CA THR A 244 -3.05 1.04 -19.61
C THR A 244 -3.31 0.20 -20.86
N ASP A 245 -2.35 0.20 -21.78
CA ASP A 245 -2.38 -0.56 -23.04
C ASP A 245 -2.68 -2.07 -22.83
N ALA A 246 -2.84 -2.81 -23.94
CA ALA A 246 -3.03 -4.27 -23.95
C ALA A 246 -1.91 -5.08 -23.24
N SER A 247 -0.85 -4.42 -22.76
CA SER A 247 0.25 -5.00 -22.00
C SER A 247 -0.05 -5.22 -20.50
N PHE A 248 -1.11 -4.61 -19.95
CA PHE A 248 -1.56 -4.98 -18.60
C PHE A 248 -2.19 -6.37 -18.67
N LEU A 249 -1.66 -7.31 -17.88
CA LEU A 249 -2.13 -8.67 -17.70
C LEU A 249 -2.70 -8.80 -16.29
N CYS A 250 -3.90 -9.39 -16.20
CA CYS A 250 -4.53 -9.70 -14.93
C CYS A 250 -5.40 -10.92 -15.13
N GLN A 251 -5.02 -12.02 -14.49
CA GLN A 251 -5.69 -13.30 -14.63
C GLN A 251 -7.12 -13.30 -14.07
N ASN A 252 -7.38 -12.43 -13.10
CA ASN A 252 -8.70 -12.25 -12.53
C ASN A 252 -9.51 -11.22 -13.32
N GLU A 253 -10.29 -11.65 -14.31
CA GLU A 253 -11.11 -10.74 -15.11
C GLU A 253 -12.10 -9.91 -14.27
N ASN A 254 -12.59 -10.46 -13.15
CA ASN A 254 -13.46 -9.73 -12.24
C ASN A 254 -12.71 -8.60 -11.52
N TRP A 255 -11.38 -8.69 -11.37
CA TRP A 255 -10.58 -7.58 -10.86
C TRP A 255 -10.76 -6.34 -11.74
N ARG A 256 -10.62 -6.47 -13.07
CA ARG A 256 -10.80 -5.35 -14.00
C ARG A 256 -12.21 -4.76 -13.98
N LYS A 257 -13.23 -5.60 -13.74
CA LYS A 257 -14.62 -5.13 -13.61
C LYS A 257 -14.86 -4.30 -12.35
N HIS A 258 -14.00 -4.45 -11.34
CA HIS A 258 -14.26 -3.94 -10.00
C HIS A 258 -13.24 -2.95 -9.48
N TYR A 259 -12.06 -2.87 -10.10
CA TYR A 259 -11.03 -1.94 -9.69
C TYR A 259 -10.37 -1.35 -10.93
N ASN A 260 -10.14 -0.04 -10.89
CA ASN A 260 -9.45 0.70 -11.94
C ASN A 260 -8.10 1.25 -11.48
N ALA A 261 -7.73 1.06 -10.22
CA ALA A 261 -6.44 1.45 -9.70
C ALA A 261 -5.88 0.36 -8.78
N THR A 262 -4.55 0.20 -8.78
CA THR A 262 -3.85 -0.71 -7.86
C THR A 262 -2.51 -0.13 -7.39
N LEU A 263 -2.16 -0.42 -6.14
CA LEU A 263 -0.90 -0.10 -5.50
C LEU A 263 -0.38 -1.36 -4.81
N VAL A 264 0.85 -1.77 -5.10
CA VAL A 264 1.43 -3.02 -4.62
C VAL A 264 2.81 -2.75 -4.02
N ALA A 265 3.01 -3.15 -2.77
CA ALA A 265 4.33 -3.17 -2.13
C ALA A 265 4.77 -4.61 -1.88
N PRO A 266 6.03 -4.96 -2.22
CA PRO A 266 6.58 -6.28 -1.93
C PRO A 266 6.93 -6.45 -0.46
N ILE A 267 6.61 -7.64 0.08
CA ILE A 267 7.18 -8.17 1.31
C ILE A 267 8.45 -8.91 0.89
N LYS A 268 9.61 -8.24 1.00
CA LYS A 268 10.86 -8.68 0.38
C LYS A 268 12.01 -8.72 1.39
N TYR A 269 12.75 -9.82 1.41
CA TYR A 269 14.05 -9.91 2.06
C TYR A 269 15.08 -9.01 1.40
N PRO A 270 15.99 -8.44 2.20
CA PRO A 270 17.23 -7.91 1.67
C PRO A 270 17.97 -8.97 0.83
N PRO A 271 18.51 -8.61 -0.35
CA PRO A 271 19.16 -9.57 -1.25
C PRO A 271 20.29 -10.40 -0.64
N PHE A 272 20.93 -9.90 0.42
CA PHE A 272 22.05 -10.60 1.10
C PHE A 272 21.62 -11.83 1.92
N TYR A 273 20.31 -12.05 2.12
CA TYR A 273 19.80 -13.29 2.71
C TYR A 273 19.64 -14.43 1.69
N LEU A 274 19.82 -14.15 0.39
CA LEU A 274 19.76 -15.16 -0.66
C LEU A 274 21.07 -15.96 -0.72
N LYS A 275 20.97 -17.28 -0.80
CA LYS A 275 22.14 -18.13 -1.05
C LYS A 275 22.59 -18.02 -2.50
N PRO A 276 23.89 -18.18 -2.80
CA PRO A 276 24.38 -18.26 -4.17
C PRO A 276 23.63 -19.35 -4.96
N GLY A 277 22.99 -18.98 -6.07
CA GLY A 277 22.19 -19.88 -6.91
C GLY A 277 20.69 -19.92 -6.59
N GLU A 278 20.22 -19.24 -5.55
CA GLU A 278 18.78 -19.04 -5.35
C GLU A 278 18.21 -18.09 -6.41
N ILE A 279 16.99 -18.40 -6.87
CA ILE A 279 16.30 -17.63 -7.92
C ILE A 279 16.19 -16.16 -7.46
N PRO A 280 16.52 -15.15 -8.28
CA PRO A 280 16.46 -13.73 -7.88
C PRO A 280 15.09 -13.29 -7.31
N HIS A 281 14.03 -14.04 -7.64
CA HIS A 281 12.66 -13.85 -7.20
C HIS A 281 12.36 -14.43 -5.80
N SER A 282 13.25 -15.26 -5.22
CA SER A 282 13.07 -15.95 -3.93
C SER A 282 13.17 -15.02 -2.71
N ASN A 283 13.62 -13.77 -2.88
CA ASN A 283 13.57 -12.80 -1.79
C ASN A 283 12.17 -12.22 -1.58
N HIS A 284 11.21 -12.46 -2.47
CA HIS A 284 9.83 -12.01 -2.29
C HIS A 284 9.04 -13.09 -1.55
N LEU A 285 8.48 -12.74 -0.39
CA LEU A 285 7.57 -13.59 0.37
C LEU A 285 6.10 -13.34 0.04
N GLY A 286 5.82 -12.20 -0.59
CA GLY A 286 4.46 -11.78 -0.85
C GLY A 286 4.36 -10.30 -1.16
N PHE A 287 3.15 -9.80 -1.07
CA PHE A 287 2.76 -8.45 -1.39
C PHE A 287 1.64 -7.98 -0.47
N ILE A 288 1.68 -6.70 -0.15
CA ILE A 288 0.51 -5.97 0.32
C ILE A 288 -0.01 -5.17 -0.86
N THR A 289 -1.30 -5.32 -1.16
CA THR A 289 -1.93 -4.68 -2.30
C THR A 289 -3.11 -3.85 -1.83
N VAL A 290 -3.28 -2.69 -2.45
CA VAL A 290 -4.43 -1.81 -2.30
C VAL A 290 -5.07 -1.64 -3.67
N ASP A 291 -6.34 -2.00 -3.79
CA ASP A 291 -7.13 -1.92 -5.02
C ASP A 291 -8.28 -0.92 -4.82
N SER A 292 -8.64 -0.15 -5.86
CA SER A 292 -9.71 0.86 -5.80
C SER A 292 -10.50 0.91 -7.12
N LYS A 293 -11.83 1.13 -7.08
CA LYS A 293 -12.60 1.45 -8.30
C LYS A 293 -12.12 2.75 -8.92
N ASN A 294 -11.65 3.68 -8.11
CA ASN A 294 -11.18 5.00 -8.51
C ASN A 294 -12.15 5.68 -9.50
N ALA A 295 -13.44 5.69 -9.17
CA ALA A 295 -14.48 6.15 -10.09
C ALA A 295 -14.26 7.59 -10.59
N GLY A 296 -13.72 8.48 -9.74
CA GLY A 296 -13.38 9.84 -10.14
C GLY A 296 -12.02 10.01 -10.83
N LYS A 297 -11.34 8.91 -11.20
CA LYS A 297 -10.09 8.88 -11.97
C LYS A 297 -9.00 9.80 -11.43
N TYR A 298 -8.79 9.73 -10.13
CA TYR A 298 -7.79 10.56 -9.46
C TYR A 298 -6.42 9.90 -9.53
N ASP A 299 -5.36 10.70 -9.45
CA ASP A 299 -4.00 10.24 -9.23
C ASP A 299 -3.83 9.77 -7.78
N LEU A 300 -4.53 8.69 -7.40
CA LEU A 300 -4.61 8.17 -6.03
C LEU A 300 -3.23 7.77 -5.50
N PHE A 301 -2.59 6.87 -6.25
CA PHE A 301 -1.38 6.18 -5.88
C PHE A 301 -0.12 6.89 -6.36
N ASP A 302 -0.26 8.06 -6.98
CA ASP A 302 0.89 8.89 -7.31
C ASP A 302 1.49 9.59 -6.09
N ASP A 303 0.72 9.67 -5.00
CA ASP A 303 1.16 10.28 -3.76
C ASP A 303 2.21 9.40 -3.05
N GLU A 304 3.32 10.02 -2.65
CA GLU A 304 4.42 9.37 -1.95
C GLU A 304 4.01 8.90 -0.55
N ILE A 305 3.02 9.53 0.08
CA ILE A 305 2.58 9.18 1.44
C ILE A 305 1.91 7.81 1.44
N ALA A 306 0.95 7.58 0.53
CA ALA A 306 0.28 6.28 0.41
C ALA A 306 1.28 5.15 0.08
N GLN A 307 2.25 5.47 -0.79
CA GLN A 307 3.35 4.57 -1.14
C GLN A 307 4.24 4.23 0.07
N ASN A 308 4.67 5.24 0.83
CA ASN A 308 5.54 5.06 1.99
C ASN A 308 4.83 4.32 3.13
N LEU A 309 3.55 4.59 3.35
CA LEU A 309 2.73 3.84 4.30
C LEU A 309 2.70 2.36 3.91
N LEU A 310 2.41 2.05 2.65
CA LEU A 310 2.36 0.66 2.20
C LEU A 310 3.72 -0.06 2.31
N ARG A 311 4.82 0.63 1.99
CA ARG A 311 6.19 0.14 2.20
C ARG A 311 6.47 -0.17 3.67
N PHE A 312 6.10 0.75 4.56
CA PHE A 312 6.27 0.57 6.00
C PHE A 312 5.57 -0.70 6.47
N VAL A 313 4.28 -0.85 6.13
CA VAL A 313 3.51 -2.04 6.50
C VAL A 313 4.12 -3.31 5.91
N ALA A 314 4.61 -3.28 4.67
CA ALA A 314 5.27 -4.43 4.05
C ALA A 314 6.58 -4.82 4.78
N GLY A 315 7.33 -3.84 5.28
CA GLY A 315 8.52 -4.07 6.13
C GLY A 315 8.17 -4.70 7.48
N GLU A 316 7.16 -4.17 8.17
CA GLU A 316 6.71 -4.75 9.44
C GLU A 316 6.14 -6.17 9.27
N MET A 317 5.49 -6.43 8.14
CA MET A 317 5.01 -7.76 7.80
C MET A 317 6.17 -8.75 7.56
N LEU A 318 7.25 -8.30 6.93
CA LEU A 318 8.46 -9.10 6.78
C LEU A 318 9.04 -9.47 8.15
N ASP A 319 9.20 -8.51 9.05
CA ASP A 319 9.74 -8.74 10.39
C ASP A 319 8.86 -9.71 11.19
N THR A 320 7.54 -9.58 11.05
CA THR A 320 6.57 -10.50 11.64
C THR A 320 6.76 -11.92 11.10
N ILE A 321 6.84 -12.09 9.78
CA ILE A 321 7.06 -13.42 9.15
C ILE A 321 8.40 -14.03 9.61
N ILE A 322 9.47 -13.23 9.70
CA ILE A 322 10.77 -13.68 10.22
C ILE A 322 10.64 -14.18 11.66
N ALA A 323 9.94 -13.41 12.51
CA ALA A 323 9.74 -13.77 13.90
C ALA A 323 8.99 -15.10 14.03
N TYR A 324 7.91 -15.27 13.26
CA TYR A 324 7.12 -16.51 13.27
C TYR A 324 7.88 -17.70 12.69
N THR A 325 8.66 -17.51 11.64
CA THR A 325 9.55 -18.56 11.10
C THR A 325 10.50 -19.09 12.17
N LYS A 326 11.07 -18.19 12.99
CA LYS A 326 11.95 -18.57 14.11
C LYS A 326 11.19 -19.29 15.24
N LEU A 327 9.92 -18.94 15.45
CA LEU A 327 9.07 -19.55 16.48
C LEU A 327 8.61 -20.95 16.08
N SER A 328 8.23 -21.13 14.81
CA SER A 328 7.81 -22.42 14.25
C SER A 328 8.98 -23.38 14.03
N GLN A 329 10.23 -22.93 14.26
CA GLN A 329 11.46 -23.69 14.00
C GLN A 329 11.57 -24.14 12.53
N THR A 330 10.92 -23.41 11.62
CA THR A 330 11.00 -23.69 10.18
C THR A 330 12.36 -23.25 9.65
N LYS A 331 12.93 -24.02 8.72
CA LYS A 331 14.29 -23.79 8.20
C LYS A 331 14.44 -22.43 7.52
N THR A 332 13.44 -22.04 6.74
CA THR A 332 13.45 -20.78 6.01
C THR A 332 12.10 -20.07 6.06
N PRO A 333 12.06 -18.75 5.90
CA PRO A 333 10.80 -18.03 5.84
C PRO A 333 9.96 -18.34 4.61
N VAL A 334 10.59 -18.72 3.50
CA VAL A 334 9.89 -19.20 2.31
C VAL A 334 9.13 -20.49 2.61
N ASP A 335 9.79 -21.44 3.30
CA ASP A 335 9.13 -22.68 3.71
C ASP A 335 8.00 -22.41 4.71
N PHE A 336 8.21 -21.46 5.65
CA PHE A 336 7.15 -21.05 6.58
C PHE A 336 5.95 -20.43 5.86
N VAL A 337 6.20 -19.57 4.87
CA VAL A 337 5.13 -18.98 4.05
C VAL A 337 4.40 -20.06 3.24
N GLY A 338 5.11 -21.03 2.67
CA GLY A 338 4.50 -22.17 1.98
C GLY A 338 3.52 -22.93 2.89
N SER A 339 3.97 -23.33 4.09
CA SER A 339 3.13 -23.96 5.10
C SER A 339 1.94 -23.08 5.49
N LEU A 340 2.18 -21.80 5.80
CA LEU A 340 1.14 -20.85 6.16
C LEU A 340 0.04 -20.71 5.10
N VAL A 341 0.42 -20.67 3.81
CA VAL A 341 -0.56 -20.64 2.72
C VAL A 341 -1.43 -21.90 2.71
N SER A 342 -0.80 -23.08 2.81
CA SER A 342 -1.51 -24.36 2.85
C SER A 342 -2.48 -24.45 4.03
N ASP A 343 -2.04 -24.03 5.22
CA ASP A 343 -2.88 -24.06 6.42
C ASP A 343 -4.05 -23.07 6.36
N ILE A 344 -3.84 -21.90 5.74
CA ILE A 344 -4.91 -20.93 5.47
C ILE A 344 -5.95 -21.54 4.51
N ILE A 345 -5.50 -22.21 3.46
CA ILE A 345 -6.38 -22.88 2.50
C ILE A 345 -7.19 -23.98 3.18
N GLU A 346 -6.53 -24.87 3.92
CA GLU A 346 -7.18 -25.98 4.62
C GLU A 346 -8.20 -25.49 5.66
N THR A 347 -7.82 -24.49 6.46
CA THR A 347 -8.70 -23.89 7.46
C THR A 347 -9.94 -23.27 6.82
N ARG A 348 -9.78 -22.65 5.65
CA ARG A 348 -10.90 -22.05 4.91
C ARG A 348 -11.82 -23.11 4.34
N ALA A 349 -11.27 -24.21 3.81
CA ALA A 349 -12.05 -25.35 3.32
C ALA A 349 -12.93 -25.95 4.43
N LYS A 350 -12.36 -26.13 5.63
CA LYS A 350 -13.09 -26.64 6.79
C LYS A 350 -14.23 -25.71 7.22
N GLN A 351 -14.02 -24.39 7.23
CA GLN A 351 -15.04 -23.41 7.61
C GLN A 351 -16.21 -23.40 6.62
N GLU A 352 -15.92 -23.37 5.32
CA GLU A 352 -16.98 -23.35 4.31
C GLU A 352 -17.75 -24.67 4.28
N GLY A 353 -17.08 -25.82 4.45
CA GLY A 353 -17.76 -27.13 4.57
C GLY A 353 -18.73 -27.21 5.77
N GLN A 354 -18.37 -26.63 6.92
CA GLN A 354 -19.25 -26.59 8.09
C GLN A 354 -20.47 -25.67 7.90
N ASP A 355 -20.30 -24.55 7.20
CA ASP A 355 -21.40 -23.63 6.91
C ASP A 355 -22.44 -24.27 5.96
N PHE A 356 -22.01 -25.16 5.05
CA PHE A 356 -22.92 -25.94 4.18
C PHE A 356 -23.70 -27.01 4.96
N GLU A 357 -23.02 -27.80 5.81
CA GLU A 357 -23.70 -28.80 6.65
C GLU A 357 -24.74 -28.16 7.60
N ALA A 358 -24.47 -26.95 8.10
CA ALA A 358 -25.41 -26.21 8.94
C ALA A 358 -26.64 -25.70 8.17
N GLN A 359 -26.50 -25.38 6.87
CA GLN A 359 -27.61 -24.95 6.01
C GLN A 359 -28.50 -26.12 5.60
N ASP A 360 -27.92 -27.26 5.22
CA ASP A 360 -28.67 -28.46 4.82
C ASP A 360 -29.46 -29.08 5.99
N ASN A 361 -28.99 -28.94 7.23
CA ASN A 361 -29.71 -29.38 8.42
C ASN A 361 -30.79 -28.38 8.90
N ALA A 362 -30.83 -27.17 8.33
CA ALA A 362 -31.80 -26.13 8.67
C ALA A 362 -32.93 -25.96 7.64
N SER A 363 -32.80 -26.60 6.47
CA SER A 363 -33.82 -26.73 5.41
C SER A 363 -34.59 -28.04 5.57
#